data_AF-A0A2D9QZ75-F1
#
_entry.id   AF-A0A2D9QZ75-F1
#
_cell.length_a   1.000
_cell.length_b   1.000
_cell.length_c   1.000
_cell.angle_alpha   90.00
_cell.angle_beta   90.00
_cell.angle_gamma   90.00
#
_symmetry.space_group_name_H-M   'P 1'
#
loop_
_entity.id
_entity.type
_entity.pdbx_description
1 polymer ?
#
loop_
_entity_poly.entity_id
_entity_poly.type
_entity_poly.pdbx_seq_one_letter_code
_entity_poly.pdbx_strand_id
1 'polypeptide(L)'
;MLAIISPSKTQDFSLCDIESYSQSRQLNHSQELVNILKNKTQQQISKLMSLSEKLSKLNFDRFQSFKTPFSLGNAKQALLAFKGDVYNGIDASSLSSQDLEFAQNNIRMLSGLYGVLRPLDLIQPYRLEMGTKLNNKKGSNLYDFWGNDISDVLNEDESNLIVNLASNEYFKAIDKKTLKANVLDIVFK
;
A
#
# COMPACT_ATOMS: atom_id res chain seq x y z
N MET A 1 -9.66 -17.41 3.37
CA MET A 1 -10.35 -16.51 2.43
C MET A 1 -9.73 -15.15 2.57
N LEU A 2 -9.12 -14.63 1.50
CA LEU A 2 -8.40 -13.35 1.54
C LEU A 2 -9.15 -12.30 0.74
N ALA A 3 -9.34 -11.10 1.29
CA ALA A 3 -9.86 -9.94 0.59
C ALA A 3 -8.72 -8.99 0.23
N ILE A 4 -8.71 -8.48 -1.00
CA ILE A 4 -7.79 -7.42 -1.43
C ILE A 4 -8.54 -6.11 -1.59
N ILE A 5 -7.99 -5.01 -1.05
CA ILE A 5 -8.55 -3.65 -1.16
C ILE A 5 -7.51 -2.66 -1.69
N SER A 6 -7.98 -1.56 -2.27
CA SER A 6 -7.13 -0.43 -2.65
C SER A 6 -6.68 0.36 -1.41
N PRO A 7 -5.50 1.01 -1.45
CA PRO A 7 -5.09 1.95 -0.43
C PRO A 7 -5.89 3.26 -0.55
N SER A 8 -5.71 4.17 0.41
CA SER A 8 -6.24 5.53 0.31
C SER A 8 -5.16 6.58 0.09
N LYS A 9 -5.53 7.63 -0.65
CA LYS A 9 -4.74 8.85 -0.85
C LYS A 9 -4.67 9.68 0.44
N THR A 10 -5.72 9.64 1.25
CA THR A 10 -5.79 10.33 2.54
C THR A 10 -5.26 9.39 3.62
N GLN A 11 -4.38 9.93 4.46
CA GLN A 11 -3.72 9.18 5.52
C GLN A 11 -3.70 10.01 6.80
N ASP A 12 -3.85 9.35 7.94
CA ASP A 12 -3.84 9.93 9.27
C ASP A 12 -2.84 9.19 10.18
N PHE A 13 -1.76 9.90 10.52
CA PHE A 13 -0.68 9.44 11.40
C PHE A 13 -0.78 10.01 12.81
N SER A 14 -1.98 10.45 13.23
CA SER A 14 -2.29 10.72 14.63
C SER A 14 -2.00 9.49 15.51
N LEU A 15 -1.67 9.73 16.78
CA LEU A 15 -1.41 8.67 17.74
C LEU A 15 -2.65 7.78 17.94
N CYS A 16 -2.41 6.49 18.19
CA CYS A 16 -3.44 5.53 18.55
C CYS A 16 -2.90 4.54 19.59
N ASP A 17 -3.79 3.96 20.40
CA ASP A 17 -3.42 3.07 21.51
C ASP A 17 -3.20 1.61 21.10
N ILE A 18 -3.13 1.32 19.79
CA ILE A 18 -2.88 -0.02 19.27
C ILE A 18 -1.37 -0.21 19.10
N GLU A 19 -0.79 -1.03 19.98
CA GLU A 19 0.64 -1.33 19.98
C GLU A 19 1.01 -2.54 19.08
N SER A 20 0.07 -3.43 18.79
CA SER A 20 0.33 -4.59 17.92
C SER A 20 0.64 -4.13 16.50
N TYR A 21 1.78 -4.54 15.97
CA TYR A 21 2.18 -4.24 14.59
C TYR A 21 2.97 -5.38 13.95
N SER A 22 3.11 -5.30 12.64
CA SER A 22 3.99 -6.12 11.83
C SER A 22 4.80 -5.25 10.87
N GLN A 23 5.69 -5.87 10.10
CA GLN A 23 6.54 -5.18 9.12
C GLN A 23 6.15 -5.58 7.71
N SER A 24 6.26 -4.64 6.77
CA SER A 24 6.06 -4.91 5.34
C SER A 24 7.04 -5.99 4.85
N ARG A 25 6.51 -6.99 4.14
CA ARG A 25 7.31 -8.09 3.55
C ARG A 25 8.12 -7.67 2.32
N GLN A 26 7.84 -6.51 1.75
CA GLN A 26 8.47 -6.02 0.52
C GLN A 26 9.24 -4.71 0.75
N LEU A 27 9.72 -4.46 1.98
CA LEU A 27 10.38 -3.20 2.36
C LEU A 27 11.63 -2.87 1.52
N ASN A 28 12.38 -3.89 1.06
CA ASN A 28 13.53 -3.68 0.18
C ASN A 28 13.11 -3.06 -1.17
N HIS A 29 12.02 -3.56 -1.77
CA HIS A 29 11.44 -3.00 -2.99
C HIS A 29 10.96 -1.55 -2.76
N SER A 30 10.29 -1.32 -1.63
CA SER A 30 9.87 0.03 -1.23
C SER A 30 11.06 1.00 -1.15
N GLN A 31 12.18 0.55 -0.57
CA GLN A 31 13.38 1.37 -0.45
C GLN A 31 13.99 1.73 -1.81
N GLU A 32 13.95 0.82 -2.79
CA GLU A 32 14.37 1.13 -4.17
C GLU A 32 13.53 2.25 -4.79
N LEU A 33 12.20 2.16 -4.66
CA LEU A 33 11.28 3.20 -5.16
C LEU A 33 11.51 4.53 -4.45
N VAL A 34 11.65 4.53 -3.12
CA VAL A 34 11.97 5.73 -2.35
C VAL A 34 13.28 6.35 -2.80
N ASN A 35 14.32 5.55 -3.05
CA ASN A 35 15.62 6.07 -3.50
C ASN A 35 15.51 6.78 -4.85
N ILE A 36 14.69 6.28 -5.77
CA ILE A 36 14.41 6.97 -7.04
C ILE A 36 13.69 8.31 -6.78
N LEU A 37 12.71 8.31 -5.87
CA LEU A 37 11.89 9.48 -5.56
C LEU A 37 12.66 10.56 -4.78
N LYS A 38 13.57 10.18 -3.88
CA LYS A 38 14.47 11.08 -3.15
C LYS A 38 15.37 11.89 -4.09
N ASN A 39 15.72 11.33 -5.23
CA ASN A 39 16.54 12.00 -6.25
C ASN A 39 15.75 12.93 -7.18
N LYS A 40 14.43 13.04 -7.01
CA LYS A 40 13.58 13.95 -7.82
C LYS A 40 13.41 15.29 -7.13
N THR A 41 13.37 16.36 -7.92
CA THR A 41 12.97 17.68 -7.41
C THR A 41 11.47 17.71 -7.08
N GLN A 42 11.04 18.66 -6.24
CA GLN A 42 9.63 18.89 -5.96
C GLN A 42 8.81 19.10 -7.25
N GLN A 43 9.36 19.83 -8.23
CA GLN A 43 8.68 20.07 -9.51
C GLN A 43 8.53 18.77 -10.33
N GLN A 44 9.53 17.89 -10.31
CA GLN A 44 9.44 16.58 -10.95
C GLN A 44 8.39 15.70 -10.27
N ILE A 45 8.30 15.72 -8.94
CA ILE A 45 7.26 15.00 -8.18
C ILE A 45 5.86 15.53 -8.52
N SER A 46 5.70 16.85 -8.57
CA SER A 46 4.44 17.50 -8.96
C SER A 46 3.94 17.00 -10.31
N LYS A 47 4.82 16.99 -11.32
CA LYS A 47 4.51 16.50 -12.67
C LYS A 47 4.25 15.00 -12.71
N LEU A 48 5.06 14.21 -11.99
CA LEU A 48 4.97 12.75 -11.98
C LEU A 48 3.64 12.25 -11.40
N MET A 49 3.14 12.92 -10.35
CA MET A 49 1.96 12.50 -9.58
C MET A 49 0.74 13.40 -9.82
N SER A 50 0.83 14.34 -10.75
CA SER A 50 -0.21 15.33 -11.08
C SER A 50 -0.75 16.05 -9.83
N LEU A 51 0.14 16.57 -8.99
CA LEU A 51 -0.20 17.16 -7.70
C LEU A 51 -0.19 18.69 -7.73
N SER A 52 -1.04 19.30 -6.90
CA SER A 52 -0.95 20.72 -6.56
C SER A 52 0.40 21.04 -5.90
N GLU A 53 0.80 22.31 -5.89
CA GLU A 53 2.07 22.73 -5.31
C GLU A 53 2.20 22.32 -3.83
N LYS A 54 1.15 22.57 -3.03
CA LYS A 54 1.10 22.19 -1.60
C LYS A 54 1.30 20.68 -1.41
N LEU A 55 0.60 19.85 -2.19
CA LEU A 55 0.73 18.39 -2.11
C LEU A 55 2.08 17.91 -2.64
N SER A 56 2.66 18.60 -3.62
CA SER A 56 3.97 18.29 -4.18
C SER A 56 5.07 18.50 -3.14
N LYS A 57 5.03 19.64 -2.43
CA LYS A 57 5.95 19.91 -1.33
C LYS A 57 5.82 18.86 -0.22
N LEU A 58 4.59 18.58 0.22
CA LEU A 58 4.33 17.58 1.25
C LEU A 58 4.90 16.20 0.88
N ASN A 59 4.70 15.75 -0.36
CA ASN A 59 5.18 14.43 -0.78
C ASN A 59 6.69 14.41 -1.04
N PHE A 60 7.28 15.50 -1.54
CA PHE A 60 8.74 15.64 -1.58
C PHE A 60 9.34 15.48 -0.18
N ASP A 61 8.83 16.23 0.80
CA ASP A 61 9.31 16.19 2.18
C ASP A 61 9.14 14.79 2.78
N ARG A 62 8.01 14.12 2.54
CA ARG A 62 7.77 12.72 2.96
C ARG A 62 8.81 11.76 2.41
N PHE A 63 9.15 11.84 1.12
CA PHE A 63 10.19 10.97 0.56
C PHE A 63 11.55 11.28 1.15
N GLN A 64 11.91 12.55 1.36
CA GLN A 64 13.18 12.91 2.00
C GLN A 64 13.28 12.38 3.44
N SER A 65 12.19 12.49 4.21
CA SER A 65 12.12 12.03 5.60
C SER A 65 11.94 10.51 5.75
N PHE A 66 11.66 9.78 4.65
CA PHE A 66 11.48 8.34 4.71
C PHE A 66 12.73 7.65 5.27
N LYS A 67 12.55 6.87 6.33
CA LYS A 67 13.65 6.21 7.04
C LYS A 67 13.24 4.84 7.58
N THR A 68 14.18 3.90 7.52
CA THR A 68 14.10 2.58 8.15
C THR A 68 15.12 2.49 9.29
N PRO A 69 14.91 1.66 10.32
CA PRO A 69 13.79 0.74 10.52
C PRO A 69 12.49 1.45 10.94
N PHE A 70 11.35 0.81 10.68
CA PHE A 70 10.04 1.30 11.10
C PHE A 70 9.74 0.93 12.55
N SER A 71 9.19 1.89 13.28
CA SER A 71 8.67 1.71 14.64
C SER A 71 7.43 2.59 14.81
N LEU A 72 6.66 2.36 15.88
CA LEU A 72 5.50 3.21 16.21
C LEU A 72 5.87 4.70 16.42
N GLY A 73 7.15 5.02 16.64
CA GLY A 73 7.62 6.40 16.73
C GLY A 73 7.82 7.09 15.37
N ASN A 74 7.79 6.36 14.25
CA ASN A 74 7.97 6.94 12.92
C ASN A 74 6.99 6.43 11.85
N ALA A 75 6.18 5.43 12.17
CA ALA A 75 5.27 4.74 11.25
C ALA A 75 4.00 4.32 11.99
N LYS A 76 2.95 3.98 11.24
CA LYS A 76 1.65 3.54 11.76
C LYS A 76 1.14 2.34 10.96
N GLN A 77 0.37 1.48 11.60
CA GLN A 77 -0.29 0.33 10.97
C GLN A 77 -1.14 0.81 9.79
N ALA A 78 -1.00 0.14 8.65
CA ALA A 78 -1.60 0.58 7.40
C ALA A 78 -3.14 0.71 7.46
N LEU A 79 -3.85 -0.22 8.12
CA LEU A 79 -5.30 -0.16 8.26
C LEU A 79 -5.77 1.05 9.11
N LEU A 80 -4.97 1.44 10.11
CA LEU A 80 -5.24 2.59 10.98
C LEU A 80 -4.80 3.91 10.35
N ALA A 81 -3.84 3.87 9.43
CA ALA A 81 -3.28 5.04 8.77
C ALA A 81 -4.13 5.49 7.57
N PHE A 82 -4.64 4.58 6.75
CA PHE A 82 -5.47 4.97 5.61
C PHE A 82 -6.85 5.49 6.05
N LYS A 83 -7.34 6.56 5.38
CA LYS A 83 -8.65 7.18 5.65
C LYS A 83 -9.39 7.47 4.35
N GLY A 84 -10.71 7.36 4.34
CA GLY A 84 -11.54 7.49 3.13
C GLY A 84 -12.65 6.45 3.13
N ASP A 85 -13.56 6.48 2.17
CA ASP A 85 -14.86 5.77 2.25
C ASP A 85 -14.75 4.29 2.65
N VAL A 86 -13.85 3.53 2.01
CA VAL A 86 -13.61 2.12 2.36
C VAL A 86 -13.13 1.96 3.81
N TYR A 87 -12.17 2.79 4.23
CA TYR A 87 -11.55 2.72 5.56
C TYR A 87 -12.45 3.28 6.65
N ASN A 88 -13.28 4.26 6.34
CA ASN A 88 -14.31 4.79 7.21
C ASN A 88 -15.42 3.76 7.44
N GLY A 89 -15.77 2.98 6.41
CA GLY A 89 -16.70 1.86 6.53
C GLY A 89 -16.17 0.69 7.37
N ILE A 90 -14.85 0.46 7.35
CA ILE A 90 -14.20 -0.54 8.23
C ILE A 90 -14.11 -0.04 9.67
N ASP A 91 -13.95 1.28 9.87
CA ASP A 91 -13.74 1.94 11.16
C ASP A 91 -12.72 1.20 12.06
N ALA A 92 -11.50 1.06 11.54
CA ALA A 92 -10.47 0.24 12.17
C ALA A 92 -10.12 0.64 13.62
N SER A 93 -10.42 1.87 14.03
CA SER A 93 -10.24 2.36 15.40
C SER A 93 -11.23 1.77 16.40
N SER A 94 -12.40 1.29 15.97
CA SER A 94 -13.40 0.67 16.86
C SER A 94 -13.31 -0.85 16.92
N LEU A 95 -12.44 -1.46 16.10
CA LEU A 95 -12.21 -2.90 16.08
C LEU A 95 -11.53 -3.39 17.36
N SER A 96 -11.97 -4.55 17.87
CA SER A 96 -11.29 -5.21 18.97
C SER A 96 -9.95 -5.81 18.53
N SER A 97 -9.10 -6.20 19.47
CA SER A 97 -7.85 -6.90 19.16
C SER A 97 -8.08 -8.19 18.35
N GLN A 98 -9.18 -8.90 18.61
CA GLN A 98 -9.55 -10.11 17.88
C GLN A 98 -9.99 -9.80 16.45
N ASP A 99 -10.73 -8.71 16.24
CA ASP A 99 -11.11 -8.26 14.91
C ASP A 99 -9.90 -7.78 14.10
N LEU A 100 -8.94 -7.11 14.74
CA LEU A 100 -7.68 -6.72 14.11
C LEU A 100 -6.83 -7.92 13.74
N GLU A 101 -6.77 -8.95 14.57
CA GLU A 101 -6.10 -10.21 14.23
C GLU A 101 -6.79 -10.93 13.08
N PHE A 102 -8.13 -10.97 13.08
CA PHE A 102 -8.89 -11.50 11.96
C PHE A 102 -8.61 -10.73 10.67
N ALA A 103 -8.64 -9.40 10.71
CA ALA A 103 -8.30 -8.55 9.58
C ALA A 103 -6.87 -8.83 9.11
N GLN A 104 -5.91 -8.90 10.04
CA GLN A 104 -4.50 -9.15 9.75
C GLN A 104 -4.29 -10.44 8.93
N ASN A 105 -5.10 -11.46 9.19
CA ASN A 105 -5.04 -12.74 8.49
C ASN A 105 -5.82 -12.74 7.17
N ASN A 106 -6.89 -11.94 7.05
CA ASN A 106 -7.86 -12.06 5.94
C ASN A 106 -7.94 -10.85 5.00
N ILE A 107 -7.22 -9.75 5.27
CA ILE A 107 -7.21 -8.55 4.41
C ILE A 107 -5.80 -8.26 3.92
N ARG A 108 -5.67 -7.85 2.65
CA ARG A 108 -4.47 -7.23 2.11
C ARG A 108 -4.81 -5.91 1.42
N MET A 109 -4.01 -4.88 1.68
CA MET A 109 -4.09 -3.62 0.96
C MET A 109 -2.99 -3.59 -0.09
N LEU A 110 -3.38 -3.42 -1.36
CA LEU A 110 -2.41 -3.19 -2.42
C LEU A 110 -1.79 -1.79 -2.27
N SER A 111 -0.57 -1.61 -2.74
CA SER A 111 0.16 -0.37 -2.57
C SER A 111 1.18 -0.15 -3.69
N GLY A 112 1.16 1.05 -4.28
CA GLY A 112 2.17 1.41 -5.27
C GLY A 112 3.58 1.45 -4.69
N LEU A 113 3.72 1.78 -3.40
CA LEU A 113 5.02 1.88 -2.73
C LEU A 113 5.42 0.59 -2.01
N TYR A 114 4.47 -0.09 -1.37
CA TYR A 114 4.75 -1.23 -0.48
C TYR A 114 4.36 -2.59 -1.07
N GLY A 115 3.82 -2.63 -2.29
CA GLY A 115 3.36 -3.86 -2.93
C GLY A 115 2.09 -4.38 -2.24
N VAL A 116 2.26 -5.33 -1.31
CA VAL A 116 1.18 -5.91 -0.51
C VAL A 116 1.39 -5.58 0.97
N LEU A 117 0.40 -4.95 1.58
CA LEU A 117 0.37 -4.64 3.01
C LEU A 117 -0.66 -5.49 3.74
N ARG A 118 -0.30 -5.97 4.93
CA ARG A 118 -1.26 -6.47 5.91
C ARG A 118 -1.78 -5.31 6.78
N PRO A 119 -2.98 -5.42 7.38
CA PRO A 119 -3.56 -4.40 8.25
C PRO A 119 -2.63 -3.76 9.26
N LEU A 120 -1.82 -4.56 9.94
CA LEU A 120 -0.92 -4.15 11.01
C LEU A 120 0.50 -3.86 10.53
N ASP A 121 0.79 -3.97 9.21
CA ASP A 121 2.09 -3.59 8.69
C ASP A 121 2.31 -2.09 8.86
N LEU A 122 3.43 -1.72 9.47
CA LEU A 122 3.83 -0.33 9.62
C LEU A 122 4.14 0.30 8.26
N ILE A 123 3.60 1.49 8.05
CA ILE A 123 3.90 2.34 6.90
C ILE A 123 4.31 3.73 7.36
N GLN A 124 5.15 4.39 6.58
CA GLN A 124 5.38 5.84 6.67
C GLN A 124 4.50 6.59 5.67
N PRO A 125 4.19 7.87 5.93
CA PRO A 125 3.37 8.69 5.05
C PRO A 125 3.96 8.80 3.66
N TYR A 126 3.14 8.60 2.63
CA TYR A 126 3.58 8.64 1.25
C TYR A 126 2.41 8.98 0.31
N ARG A 127 2.74 9.28 -0.95
CA ARG A 127 1.78 9.23 -2.05
C ARG A 127 2.46 8.65 -3.27
N LEU A 128 2.05 7.46 -3.66
CA LEU A 128 2.51 6.80 -4.88
C LEU A 128 1.39 5.88 -5.36
N GLU A 129 0.60 6.38 -6.30
CA GLU A 129 -0.53 5.64 -6.89
C GLU A 129 0.01 4.58 -7.86
N MET A 130 -0.64 3.43 -7.97
CA MET A 130 -0.12 2.29 -8.75
C MET A 130 0.00 2.64 -10.25
N GLY A 131 -0.86 3.52 -10.77
CA GLY A 131 -0.79 4.02 -12.14
C GLY A 131 0.38 4.95 -12.45
N THR A 132 1.25 5.28 -11.49
CA THR A 132 2.34 6.25 -11.68
C THR A 132 3.40 5.72 -12.67
N LYS A 133 3.73 6.53 -13.69
CA LYS A 133 4.79 6.25 -14.68
C LYS A 133 6.19 6.57 -14.14
N LEU A 134 6.60 5.84 -13.10
CA LEU A 134 7.91 5.97 -12.48
C LEU A 134 8.92 5.04 -13.18
N ASN A 135 9.81 5.60 -14.00
CA ASN A 135 10.93 4.87 -14.57
C ASN A 135 11.81 4.28 -13.46
N ASN A 136 12.15 3.00 -13.61
CA ASN A 136 12.89 2.20 -12.66
C ASN A 136 13.73 1.14 -13.40
N LYS A 137 14.49 0.30 -12.68
CA LYS A 137 15.38 -0.68 -13.30
C LYS A 137 14.65 -1.78 -14.08
N LYS A 138 13.39 -2.09 -13.72
CA LYS A 138 12.58 -3.15 -14.32
C LYS A 138 11.65 -2.63 -15.44
N GLY A 139 11.45 -1.31 -15.56
CA GLY A 139 10.65 -0.73 -16.62
C GLY A 139 10.25 0.73 -16.44
N SER A 140 9.13 1.10 -17.04
CA SER A 140 8.68 2.49 -17.19
C SER A 140 7.64 2.94 -16.16
N ASN A 141 7.08 2.00 -15.41
CA ASN A 141 5.99 2.24 -14.48
C ASN A 141 6.02 1.21 -13.32
N LEU A 142 5.08 1.34 -12.38
CA LEU A 142 5.03 0.47 -11.20
C LEU A 142 4.50 -0.94 -11.50
N TYR A 143 3.70 -1.13 -12.55
CA TYR A 143 3.30 -2.48 -12.98
C TYR A 143 4.53 -3.28 -13.44
N ASP A 144 5.41 -2.66 -14.23
CA ASP A 144 6.68 -3.27 -14.66
C ASP A 144 7.60 -3.54 -13.45
N PHE A 145 7.63 -2.62 -12.48
CA PHE A 145 8.44 -2.75 -11.28
C PHE A 145 8.01 -3.92 -10.40
N TRP A 146 6.71 -4.04 -10.13
CA TRP A 146 6.18 -5.09 -9.27
C TRP A 146 6.09 -6.43 -9.98
N GLY A 147 5.96 -6.48 -11.31
CA GLY A 147 6.00 -7.73 -12.07
C GLY A 147 5.10 -8.81 -11.46
N ASN A 148 5.71 -9.93 -11.07
CA ASN A 148 5.06 -11.03 -10.35
C ASN A 148 5.18 -10.95 -8.81
N ASP A 149 5.98 -10.01 -8.26
CA ASP A 149 6.31 -9.94 -6.84
C ASP A 149 5.06 -9.81 -5.95
N ILE A 150 4.03 -9.09 -6.41
CA ILE A 150 2.74 -8.96 -5.68
C ILE A 150 2.00 -10.31 -5.66
N SER A 151 1.92 -11.00 -6.80
CA SER A 151 1.25 -12.29 -6.90
C SER A 151 1.97 -13.36 -6.07
N ASP A 152 3.30 -13.36 -6.05
CA ASP A 152 4.10 -14.28 -5.25
C ASP A 152 3.84 -14.10 -3.76
N VAL A 153 3.77 -12.86 -3.28
CA VAL A 153 3.43 -12.57 -1.87
C VAL A 153 1.98 -12.99 -1.54
N LEU A 154 1.02 -12.76 -2.44
CA LEU A 154 -0.36 -13.20 -2.22
C LEU A 154 -0.49 -14.72 -2.19
N ASN A 155 0.29 -15.44 -3.00
CA ASN A 155 0.32 -16.89 -3.02
C ASN A 155 0.81 -17.52 -1.70
N GLU A 156 1.58 -16.78 -0.89
CA GLU A 156 1.95 -17.20 0.47
C GLU A 156 0.78 -17.11 1.46
N ASP A 157 -0.15 -16.18 1.22
CA ASP A 157 -1.27 -15.90 2.12
C ASP A 157 -2.50 -16.73 1.82
N GLU A 158 -2.78 -16.98 0.53
CA GLU A 158 -3.99 -17.65 0.08
C GLU A 158 -3.77 -18.24 -1.31
N SER A 159 -4.19 -19.50 -1.50
CA SER A 159 -4.03 -20.22 -2.77
C SER A 159 -5.33 -20.75 -3.34
N ASN A 160 -6.46 -20.58 -2.64
CA ASN A 160 -7.76 -21.05 -3.09
C ASN A 160 -8.60 -19.92 -3.69
N LEU A 161 -8.92 -18.89 -2.88
CA LEU A 161 -9.85 -17.83 -3.29
C LEU A 161 -9.46 -16.46 -2.72
N ILE A 162 -9.31 -15.50 -3.63
CA ILE A 162 -9.16 -14.08 -3.32
C ILE A 162 -10.44 -13.33 -3.73
N VAL A 163 -11.03 -12.60 -2.79
CA VAL A 163 -12.12 -11.68 -3.05
C VAL A 163 -11.54 -10.32 -3.44
N ASN A 164 -11.76 -9.92 -4.68
CA ASN A 164 -11.30 -8.63 -5.18
C ASN A 164 -12.31 -7.52 -4.86
N LEU A 165 -11.90 -6.63 -3.96
CA LEU A 165 -12.59 -5.39 -3.60
C LEU A 165 -11.73 -4.16 -3.94
N ALA A 166 -10.61 -4.36 -4.64
CA ALA A 166 -9.72 -3.30 -5.07
C ALA A 166 -10.20 -2.69 -6.40
N SER A 167 -9.81 -1.44 -6.63
CA SER A 167 -10.03 -0.79 -7.92
C SER A 167 -9.20 -1.45 -9.01
N ASN A 168 -9.67 -1.34 -10.26
CA ASN A 168 -8.97 -1.88 -11.42
C ASN A 168 -7.52 -1.39 -11.56
N GLU A 169 -7.22 -0.17 -11.11
CA GLU A 169 -5.86 0.37 -11.09
C GLU A 169 -4.91 -0.50 -10.25
N TYR A 170 -5.32 -0.85 -9.03
CA TYR A 170 -4.47 -1.63 -8.14
C TYR A 170 -4.51 -3.12 -8.51
N PHE A 171 -5.68 -3.66 -8.86
CA PHE A 171 -5.81 -5.05 -9.27
C PHE A 171 -4.99 -5.38 -10.52
N LYS A 172 -4.77 -4.42 -11.43
CA LYS A 172 -3.91 -4.58 -12.61
C LYS A 172 -2.45 -4.92 -12.26
N ALA A 173 -1.98 -4.60 -11.05
CA ALA A 173 -0.63 -4.95 -10.60
C ALA A 173 -0.48 -6.42 -10.17
N ILE A 174 -1.58 -7.18 -10.10
CA ILE A 174 -1.54 -8.62 -9.86
C ILE A 174 -1.32 -9.33 -11.19
N ASP A 175 -0.18 -10.00 -11.33
CA ASP A 175 0.05 -10.92 -12.44
C ASP A 175 -0.80 -12.18 -12.28
N LYS A 176 -1.89 -12.23 -13.05
CA LYS A 176 -2.84 -13.36 -13.05
C LYS A 176 -2.25 -14.68 -13.53
N LYS A 177 -1.11 -14.65 -14.24
CA LYS A 177 -0.45 -15.90 -14.68
C LYS A 177 0.28 -16.58 -13.53
N THR A 178 0.86 -15.80 -12.63
CA THR A 178 1.58 -16.29 -11.44
C THR A 178 0.63 -16.56 -10.26
N LEU A 179 -0.50 -15.85 -10.18
CA LEU A 179 -1.46 -16.03 -9.09
C LEU A 179 -2.09 -17.43 -9.12
N LYS A 180 -2.04 -18.13 -7.98
CA LYS A 180 -2.59 -19.49 -7.82
C LYS A 180 -4.07 -19.49 -7.44
N ALA A 181 -4.50 -18.51 -6.65
CA ALA A 181 -5.87 -18.41 -6.19
C ALA A 181 -6.84 -18.01 -7.31
N ASN A 182 -8.07 -18.53 -7.25
CA ASN A 182 -9.18 -18.01 -8.02
C ASN A 182 -9.52 -16.60 -7.54
N VAL A 183 -9.98 -15.73 -8.45
CA VAL A 183 -10.41 -14.38 -8.09
C VAL A 183 -11.93 -14.26 -8.23
N LEU A 184 -12.57 -13.80 -7.15
CA LEU A 184 -13.97 -13.41 -7.14
C LEU A 184 -14.08 -11.88 -7.13
N ASP A 185 -14.47 -11.31 -8.25
CA ASP A 185 -14.74 -9.87 -8.38
C ASP A 185 -16.13 -9.53 -7.82
N ILE A 186 -16.20 -8.60 -6.87
CA ILE A 186 -17.47 -8.09 -6.33
C ILE A 186 -17.74 -6.71 -6.92
N VAL A 187 -18.91 -6.56 -7.54
CA VAL A 187 -19.36 -5.30 -8.15
C VAL A 187 -20.52 -4.74 -7.35
N PHE A 188 -20.32 -3.55 -6.78
CA PHE A 188 -21.38 -2.77 -6.13
C PHE A 188 -22.07 -1.88 -7.19
N LYS A 189 -23.40 -1.98 -7.33
CA LYS A 189 -24.22 -1.20 -8.26
C LYS A 189 -25.07 -0.19 -7.51
#